data_AF-A0A484LEL6-F1
#
_entry.id   AF-A0A484LEL6-F1
#
_cell.length_a   1.000
_cell.length_b   1.000
_cell.length_c   1.000
_cell.angle_alpha   90.00
_cell.angle_beta   90.00
_cell.angle_gamma   90.00
#
_symmetry.space_group_name_H-M   'P 1'
#
loop_
_entity.id
_entity.type
_entity.pdbx_description
1 polymer ?
#
loop_
_entity_poly.entity_id
_entity_poly.type
_entity_poly.pdbx_seq_one_letter_code
_entity_poly.pdbx_strand_id
1 'polypeptide(L)'
;MAGGEVEKSTFFVAVHVGAGYHAPSNEKALRSAMKRACLAAASILRKGPGGCIDAVTAAVQVLEDDPNTNAGRGSNLTEDGYVECDASIMDGGSGAFGAVGAVRVNFGQVLEMPSRLLHY
;
A
#
# COMPACT_ATOMS: atom_id res chain seq x y z
N MET A 1 -3.87 -28.06 -32.67
CA MET A 1 -3.22 -27.11 -31.75
C MET A 1 -4.33 -26.31 -31.08
N ALA A 2 -4.67 -26.64 -29.83
CA ALA A 2 -5.72 -25.93 -29.11
C ALA A 2 -5.12 -24.63 -28.55
N GLY A 3 -5.55 -23.49 -29.08
CA GLY A 3 -5.29 -22.19 -28.47
C GLY A 3 -6.07 -22.13 -27.16
N GLY A 4 -5.38 -22.22 -26.03
CA GLY A 4 -5.99 -22.01 -24.73
C GLY A 4 -6.38 -20.53 -24.61
N GLU A 5 -7.67 -20.26 -24.46
CA GLU A 5 -8.15 -18.95 -24.07
C GLU A 5 -7.54 -18.62 -22.70
N VAL A 6 -6.81 -17.51 -22.61
CA VAL A 6 -6.33 -16.99 -21.32
C VAL A 6 -7.57 -16.55 -20.55
N GLU A 7 -7.95 -17.34 -19.55
CA GLU A 7 -9.05 -17.01 -18.66
C GLU A 7 -8.81 -15.62 -18.07
N LYS A 8 -9.76 -14.71 -18.28
CA LYS A 8 -9.61 -13.31 -17.89
C LYS A 8 -9.70 -13.23 -16.36
N SER A 9 -8.56 -13.23 -15.69
CA SER A 9 -8.50 -13.12 -14.23
C SER A 9 -9.20 -11.83 -13.80
N THR A 10 -10.32 -11.98 -13.10
CA THR A 10 -11.00 -10.86 -12.44
C THR A 10 -10.28 -10.55 -11.14
N PHE A 11 -10.10 -9.27 -10.84
CA PHE A 11 -9.51 -8.84 -9.58
C PHE A 11 -10.25 -7.60 -9.08
N PHE A 12 -10.15 -7.37 -7.78
CA PHE A 12 -10.69 -6.19 -7.12
C PHE A 12 -9.65 -5.64 -6.14
N VAL A 13 -9.52 -4.32 -6.09
CA VAL A 13 -8.64 -3.62 -5.16
C VAL A 13 -9.43 -2.50 -4.51
N ALA A 14 -9.35 -2.43 -3.19
CA ALA A 14 -9.86 -1.32 -2.40
C ALA A 14 -8.72 -0.72 -1.57
N VAL A 15 -8.73 0.60 -1.43
CA VAL A 15 -7.75 1.36 -0.65
C VAL A 15 -8.49 2.45 0.13
N HIS A 16 -7.86 2.97 1.19
CA HIS A 16 -8.32 4.15 1.91
C HIS A 16 -7.12 5.02 2.30
N VAL A 17 -7.37 6.30 2.62
CA VAL A 17 -6.34 7.29 3.03
C VAL A 17 -6.62 7.83 4.44
N GLY A 18 -7.05 6.92 5.31
CA GLY A 18 -7.49 7.24 6.67
C GLY A 18 -8.92 7.79 6.76
N ALA A 19 -9.49 7.71 7.97
CA ALA A 19 -10.79 8.24 8.32
C ALA A 19 -10.62 9.42 9.28
N GLY A 20 -11.42 10.47 9.11
CA GLY A 20 -11.31 11.70 9.90
C GLY A 20 -11.84 12.90 9.14
N TYR A 21 -11.43 14.09 9.57
CA TYR A 21 -11.75 15.32 8.86
C TYR A 21 -10.84 15.50 7.64
N HIS A 22 -11.43 15.34 6.45
CA HIS A 22 -10.78 15.66 5.19
C HIS A 22 -11.25 17.03 4.74
N ALA A 23 -10.37 18.04 4.83
CA ALA A 23 -10.69 19.38 4.35
C ALA A 23 -11.10 19.32 2.86
N PRO A 24 -12.13 20.07 2.42
CA PRO A 24 -12.57 20.04 1.01
C PRO A 24 -11.45 20.34 0.01
N SER A 25 -10.47 21.17 0.40
CA SER A 25 -9.28 21.47 -0.40
C SER A 25 -8.41 20.24 -0.69
N ASN A 26 -8.42 19.24 0.20
CA ASN A 26 -7.57 18.05 0.11
C ASN A 26 -8.25 16.92 -0.67
N GLU A 27 -9.57 16.97 -0.87
CA GLU A 27 -10.36 15.90 -1.49
C GLU A 27 -9.79 15.47 -2.85
N LYS A 28 -9.43 16.45 -3.70
CA LYS A 28 -8.87 16.18 -5.02
C LYS A 28 -7.53 15.44 -4.93
N ALA A 29 -6.65 15.85 -4.01
CA ALA A 29 -5.34 15.23 -3.82
C ALA A 29 -5.50 13.80 -3.29
N LEU A 30 -6.33 13.59 -2.27
CA LEU A 30 -6.61 12.29 -1.66
C LEU A 30 -7.25 11.31 -2.65
N ARG A 31 -8.24 11.74 -3.44
CA ARG A 31 -8.82 10.92 -4.53
C ARG A 31 -7.78 10.55 -5.58
N SER A 32 -6.87 11.47 -5.90
CA SER A 32 -5.76 11.20 -6.83
C SER A 32 -4.81 10.15 -6.28
N ALA A 33 -4.43 10.24 -4.99
CA ALA A 33 -3.59 9.26 -4.32
C ALA A 33 -4.21 7.85 -4.36
N MET A 34 -5.48 7.71 -3.97
CA MET A 34 -6.20 6.44 -4.02
C MET A 34 -6.28 5.87 -5.46
N LYS A 35 -6.54 6.73 -6.44
CA LYS A 35 -6.55 6.31 -7.86
C LYS A 35 -5.19 5.77 -8.29
N ARG A 36 -4.09 6.46 -7.96
CA ARG A 36 -2.72 6.00 -8.27
C ARG A 36 -2.42 4.67 -7.58
N ALA A 37 -2.81 4.51 -6.31
CA ALA A 37 -2.61 3.27 -5.56
C ALA A 37 -3.35 2.08 -6.20
N CYS A 38 -4.64 2.27 -6.55
CA CYS A 38 -5.40 1.23 -7.27
C CYS A 38 -4.78 0.89 -8.62
N LEU A 39 -4.28 1.88 -9.37
CA LEU A 39 -3.63 1.65 -10.66
C LEU A 39 -2.32 0.87 -10.52
N ALA A 40 -1.53 1.14 -9.47
CA ALA A 40 -0.30 0.43 -9.17
C ALA A 40 -0.57 -1.05 -8.86
N ALA A 41 -1.48 -1.35 -7.93
CA ALA A 41 -1.91 -2.72 -7.65
C ALA A 41 -2.46 -3.43 -8.90
N ALA A 42 -3.34 -2.76 -9.64
CA ALA A 42 -3.94 -3.31 -10.85
C ALA A 42 -2.89 -3.60 -11.94
N SER A 43 -1.78 -2.88 -11.98
CA SER A 43 -0.68 -3.16 -12.93
C SER A 43 0.03 -4.48 -12.65
N ILE A 44 0.05 -4.90 -11.39
CA ILE A 44 0.62 -6.18 -10.96
C ILE A 44 -0.40 -7.29 -11.20
N LEU A 45 -1.65 -7.12 -10.71
CA LEU A 45 -2.70 -8.15 -10.82
C LEU A 45 -3.11 -8.46 -12.27
N ARG A 46 -2.91 -7.53 -13.21
CA ARG A 46 -3.14 -7.78 -14.64
C ARG A 46 -2.16 -8.77 -15.27
N LYS A 47 -1.02 -9.06 -14.63
CA LYS A 47 0.01 -9.95 -15.19
C LYS A 47 -0.39 -11.42 -15.12
N GLY A 48 -1.35 -11.77 -14.27
CA GLY A 48 -1.83 -13.13 -14.08
C GLY A 48 -2.25 -13.40 -12.65
N PRO A 49 -2.67 -14.64 -12.35
CA PRO A 49 -3.01 -15.04 -10.98
C PRO A 49 -1.78 -14.96 -10.07
N GLY A 50 -2.02 -14.58 -8.81
CA GLY A 50 -0.96 -14.36 -7.82
C GLY A 50 -0.53 -12.89 -7.70
N GLY A 51 0.55 -12.67 -6.95
CA GLY A 51 1.10 -11.31 -6.74
C GLY A 51 0.22 -10.40 -5.88
N CYS A 52 -0.73 -10.94 -5.09
CA CYS A 52 -1.57 -10.15 -4.19
C CYS A 52 -0.73 -9.34 -3.19
N ILE A 53 0.31 -9.96 -2.62
CA ILE A 53 1.26 -9.30 -1.71
C ILE A 53 2.00 -8.16 -2.42
N ASP A 54 2.52 -8.41 -3.62
CA ASP A 54 3.19 -7.38 -4.42
C ASP A 54 2.23 -6.24 -4.78
N ALA A 55 0.97 -6.57 -5.10
CA ALA A 55 -0.06 -5.61 -5.48
C ALA A 55 -0.44 -4.68 -4.33
N VAL A 56 -0.71 -5.22 -3.13
CA VAL A 56 -1.01 -4.40 -1.96
C VAL A 56 0.22 -3.61 -1.51
N THR A 57 1.41 -4.20 -1.62
CA THR A 57 2.68 -3.50 -1.33
C THR A 57 2.81 -2.27 -2.23
N ALA A 58 2.68 -2.44 -3.55
CA ALA A 58 2.77 -1.32 -4.49
C ALA A 58 1.68 -0.26 -4.28
N ALA A 59 0.45 -0.66 -3.91
CA ALA A 59 -0.60 0.31 -3.60
C ALA A 59 -0.26 1.15 -2.36
N VAL A 60 0.19 0.52 -1.27
CA VAL A 60 0.50 1.22 -0.02
C VAL A 60 1.75 2.08 -0.18
N GLN A 61 2.78 1.60 -0.88
CA GLN A 61 3.96 2.41 -1.25
C GLN A 61 3.57 3.73 -1.92
N VAL A 62 2.62 3.68 -2.85
CA VAL A 62 2.08 4.90 -3.51
C VAL A 62 1.37 5.85 -2.53
N LEU A 63 0.74 5.32 -1.49
CA LEU A 63 0.11 6.12 -0.44
C LEU A 63 1.15 6.69 0.52
N GLU A 64 2.10 5.88 1.00
CA GLU A 64 3.20 6.30 1.88
C GLU A 64 4.08 7.40 1.27
N ASP A 65 4.23 7.41 -0.06
CA ASP A 65 4.97 8.48 -0.76
C ASP A 65 4.16 9.77 -0.94
N ASP A 66 2.83 9.72 -0.79
CA ASP A 66 1.98 10.89 -0.96
C ASP A 66 2.00 11.76 0.31
N PRO A 67 2.46 13.01 0.23
CA PRO A 67 2.61 13.89 1.39
C PRO A 67 1.28 14.32 2.01
N ASN A 68 0.14 14.04 1.37
CA ASN A 68 -1.19 14.35 1.89
C ASN A 68 -1.74 13.23 2.79
N THR A 69 -1.01 12.12 2.95
CA THR A 69 -1.42 11.00 3.81
C THR A 69 -0.58 10.97 5.07
N ASN A 70 -1.19 10.61 6.21
CA ASN A 70 -0.48 10.37 7.46
C ASN A 70 0.13 8.95 7.47
N ALA A 71 1.04 8.71 6.54
CA ALA A 71 1.81 7.47 6.41
C ALA A 71 3.14 7.78 5.69
N GLY A 72 4.19 7.01 5.99
CA GLY A 72 5.50 7.18 5.37
C GLY A 72 6.02 8.62 5.37
N ARG A 73 6.11 9.23 4.19
CA ARG A 73 6.65 10.58 3.98
C ARG A 73 5.77 11.69 4.56
N GLY A 74 4.44 11.51 4.54
CA GLY A 74 3.48 12.52 5.00
C GLY A 74 3.07 12.37 6.46
N SER A 75 3.69 11.44 7.19
CA SER A 75 3.38 11.16 8.58
C SER A 75 3.53 12.36 9.51
N ASN A 76 2.68 12.39 10.53
CA ASN A 76 2.77 13.30 11.63
C ASN A 76 4.10 13.13 12.38
N LEU A 77 4.52 14.22 13.02
CA LEU A 77 5.66 14.18 13.93
C LEU A 77 5.24 13.64 15.29
N THR A 78 6.16 12.94 15.94
CA THR A 78 6.13 12.62 17.36
C THR A 78 6.25 13.89 18.20
N GLU A 79 6.06 13.77 19.52
CA GLU A 79 6.29 14.86 20.47
C GLU A 79 7.71 15.43 20.39
N ASP A 80 8.69 14.57 20.12
CA ASP A 80 10.10 14.92 19.93
C ASP A 80 10.42 15.47 18.53
N GLY A 81 9.41 15.64 17.67
CA GLY A 81 9.53 16.34 16.39
C GLY A 81 10.13 15.50 15.24
N TYR A 82 10.13 14.17 15.34
CA TYR A 82 10.57 13.28 14.25
C TYR A 82 9.46 12.32 13.82
N VAL A 83 9.63 11.59 12.71
CA VAL A 83 8.62 10.64 12.22
C VAL A 83 8.91 9.22 12.71
N GLU A 84 7.90 8.59 13.29
CA GLU A 84 7.83 7.15 13.55
C GLU A 84 6.58 6.57 12.91
N CYS A 85 6.72 5.42 12.28
CA CYS A 85 5.63 4.76 11.58
C CYS A 85 5.46 3.31 12.00
N ASP A 86 4.20 2.87 11.93
CA ASP A 86 3.79 1.49 12.09
C ASP A 86 3.24 0.99 10.76
N ALA A 87 3.55 -0.26 10.40
CA ALA A 87 3.02 -0.89 9.20
C ALA A 87 2.92 -2.41 9.39
N SER A 88 1.92 -3.01 8.74
CA SER A 88 1.72 -4.47 8.76
C SER A 88 1.12 -4.98 7.47
N ILE A 89 1.38 -6.24 7.13
CA ILE A 89 0.88 -6.91 5.94
C ILE A 89 0.60 -8.39 6.24
N MET A 90 -0.41 -8.94 5.57
CA MET A 90 -0.84 -10.33 5.72
C MET A 90 -1.12 -10.96 4.37
N ASP A 91 -0.68 -12.20 4.18
CA ASP A 91 -1.13 -13.04 3.07
C ASP A 91 -2.31 -13.90 3.52
N GLY A 92 -3.49 -13.66 2.93
CA GLY A 92 -4.69 -14.44 3.23
C GLY A 92 -4.65 -15.89 2.72
N GLY A 93 -3.76 -16.21 1.77
CA GLY A 93 -3.61 -17.57 1.25
C GLY A 93 -2.84 -18.49 2.21
N SER A 94 -1.67 -18.04 2.67
CA SER A 94 -0.81 -18.80 3.60
C SER A 94 -1.08 -18.52 5.07
N GLY A 95 -1.69 -17.38 5.41
CA GLY A 95 -1.79 -16.88 6.78
C GLY A 95 -0.50 -16.21 7.30
N ALA A 96 0.53 -16.09 6.47
CA ALA A 96 1.77 -15.40 6.84
C ALA A 96 1.49 -13.91 7.15
N PHE A 97 2.21 -13.38 8.14
CA PHE A 97 2.04 -12.01 8.64
C PHE A 97 3.39 -11.37 8.98
N GLY A 98 3.52 -10.08 8.68
CA GLY A 98 4.67 -9.26 9.05
C GLY A 98 4.22 -7.90 9.56
N ALA A 99 4.93 -7.37 10.55
CA ALA A 99 4.69 -6.02 11.07
C ALA A 99 5.98 -5.37 11.57
N VAL A 100 5.96 -4.04 11.56
CA VAL A 100 6.96 -3.18 12.19
C VAL A 100 6.24 -2.07 12.97
N GLY A 101 6.88 -1.58 14.02
CA GLY A 101 6.35 -0.49 14.83
C GLY A 101 7.44 0.45 15.32
N ALA A 102 7.08 1.71 15.53
CA ALA A 102 7.98 2.80 15.90
C ALA A 102 9.24 2.88 15.02
N VAL A 103 9.10 2.58 13.72
CA VAL A 103 10.24 2.65 12.79
C VAL A 103 10.49 4.10 12.45
N ARG A 104 11.70 4.56 12.74
CA ARG A 104 12.13 5.91 12.40
C ARG A 104 12.25 6.05 10.89
N VAL A 105 11.44 6.94 10.31
CA VAL A 105 11.43 7.16 8.87
C VAL A 105 12.20 8.43 8.57
N ASN A 106 13.40 8.28 8.00
CA ASN A 106 14.17 9.44 7.58
C ASN A 106 13.68 9.95 6.21
N PHE A 107 13.46 9.10 5.20
CA PHE A 107 12.89 9.48 3.88
C PHE A 107 12.45 8.25 3.04
N GLY A 108 11.51 7.39 3.49
CA GLY A 108 11.19 6.16 2.74
C GLY A 108 9.89 5.44 3.11
N GLN A 109 9.70 4.28 2.48
CA GLN A 109 8.49 3.44 2.54
C GLN A 109 8.56 2.48 3.71
N VAL A 110 7.49 2.42 4.51
CA VAL A 110 7.46 1.68 5.79
C VAL A 110 6.98 0.26 5.56
N LEU A 111 6.03 0.05 4.66
CA LEU A 111 5.47 -1.27 4.35
C LEU A 111 6.48 -2.23 3.67
N GLU A 112 7.56 -1.73 3.09
CA GLU A 112 8.58 -2.59 2.48
C GLU A 112 9.27 -3.51 3.51
N MET A 113 9.40 -3.05 4.76
CA MET A 113 10.02 -3.88 5.81
C MET A 113 9.18 -5.11 6.18
N PRO A 114 7.88 -4.98 6.54
CA PRO A 114 7.06 -6.13 6.86
C PRO A 114 6.70 -7.01 5.64
N SER A 115 6.70 -6.49 4.40
CA SER A 115 6.48 -7.34 3.22
C SER A 115 7.63 -8.32 2.98
N ARG A 116 8.87 -7.90 3.23
CA ARG A 116 10.04 -8.80 3.18
C ARG A 116 9.97 -9.92 4.21
N LEU A 117 9.28 -9.72 5.34
CA LEU A 117 9.10 -10.76 6.36
C LEU A 117 8.19 -11.91 5.88
N LEU A 118 7.30 -11.66 4.91
CA LEU A 118 6.42 -12.71 4.36
C LEU A 118 7.16 -13.72 3.47
N HIS A 119 8.41 -13.45 3.12
CA HIS A 119 9.21 -14.30 2.24
C HIS A 119 10.26 -15.16 2.98
N TYR A 120 10.30 -15.10 4.32
CA TYR A 120 11.13 -15.95 5.18
C TYR A 120 10.30 -17.05 5.83
#